data_AF-A0A2U3CGC4-F1
#
_entry.id   AF-A0A2U3CGC4-F1
#
_cell.length_a   1.000
_cell.length_b   1.000
_cell.length_c   1.000
_cell.angle_alpha   90.00
_cell.angle_beta   90.00
_cell.angle_gamma   90.00
#
_symmetry.space_group_name_H-M   'P 1'
#
loop_
_entity.id
_entity.type
_entity.pdbx_description
1 polymer ?
#
loop_
_entity_poly.entity_id
_entity_poly.type
_entity_poly.pdbx_seq_one_letter_code
_entity_poly.pdbx_strand_id
1 'polypeptide(L)' 'MIISDEIKMYLGSANLVERSMTVLHEAGIITEDQHLIRPAIDYFFQLYDDAGKQSVMV' A
#
# COMPACT_ATOMS: atom_id res chain seq x y z
N MET A 1 -2.04 -0.17 0.80
CA MET A 1 -0.73 0.17 1.42
C MET A 1 -0.19 1.40 0.72
N ILE A 2 0.35 2.35 1.47
CA ILE A 2 0.98 3.58 0.95
C ILE A 2 2.34 3.70 1.62
N ILE A 3 3.39 3.97 0.85
CA ILE A 3 4.74 4.20 1.36
C ILE A 3 5.16 5.60 0.93
N SER A 4 5.61 6.42 1.89
CA SER A 4 6.10 7.79 1.65
C SER A 4 7.60 7.84 1.91
N ASP A 5 8.35 8.23 0.89
CA ASP A 5 9.79 8.49 0.95
C ASP A 5 10.62 7.35 1.54
N GLU A 6 10.13 6.10 1.47
CA GLU A 6 10.73 4.91 2.08
C GLU A 6 10.89 4.99 3.63
N ILE A 7 10.36 6.03 4.25
CA ILE A 7 10.50 6.31 5.70
C ILE A 7 9.24 5.93 6.46
N LYS A 8 8.08 6.09 5.83
CA LYS A 8 6.78 5.91 6.47
C LYS A 8 5.87 5.03 5.64
N MET A 9 5.14 4.15 6.30
CA MET A 9 4.13 3.31 5.66
C MET A 9 2.78 3.43 6.36
N TYR A 10 1.72 3.56 5.57
CA TYR A 10 0.35 3.37 5.99
C TYR A 10 -0.18 2.03 5.45
N LEU A 11 -0.71 1.20 6.35
CA LEU A 11 -1.36 -0.05 6.03
C LEU A 11 -2.71 -0.11 6.73
N GLY A 12 -3.79 -0.34 6.00
CA GLY A 12 -5.14 -0.38 6.57
C GLY A 12 -6.16 -0.99 5.63
N SER A 13 -7.38 -1.12 6.14
CA SER A 13 -8.55 -1.62 5.40
C SER A 13 -9.19 -0.56 4.51
N ALA A 14 -8.90 0.72 4.76
CA ALA A 14 -9.51 1.83 4.04
C ALA A 14 -9.10 1.85 2.56
N ASN A 15 -10.10 1.78 1.70
CA ASN A 15 -9.94 2.17 0.30
C ASN A 15 -9.84 3.70 0.21
N LEU A 16 -9.08 4.23 -0.75
CA LEU A 16 -8.93 5.68 -0.97
C LEU A 16 -10.14 6.27 -1.72
N VAL A 17 -11.31 6.14 -1.11
CA VAL A 17 -12.59 6.66 -1.62
C VAL A 17 -13.33 7.42 -0.52
N GLU A 18 -14.10 8.43 -0.90
CA GLU A 18 -14.79 9.33 0.03
C GLU A 18 -15.61 8.57 1.08
N ARG A 19 -16.31 7.51 0.68
CA ARG A 19 -17.14 6.71 1.57
C ARG A 19 -16.37 6.01 2.69
N SER A 20 -15.17 5.51 2.41
CA SER A 20 -14.30 4.88 3.42
C SER A 20 -13.78 5.90 4.44
N MET A 21 -13.65 7.17 4.06
CA MET A 21 -13.16 8.23 4.93
C MET A 21 -14.24 8.93 5.76
N THR A 22 -15.52 8.71 5.43
CA THR A 22 -16.63 9.49 6.00
C THR A 22 -17.70 8.65 6.69
N VAL A 23 -17.94 7.41 6.24
CA VAL A 23 -19.08 6.60 6.68
C VAL A 23 -18.67 5.25 7.27
N LEU A 24 -17.56 4.68 6.81
CA LEU A 24 -17.16 3.33 7.21
C LEU A 24 -16.21 3.34 8.42
N HIS A 25 -16.31 2.31 9.25
CA HIS A 25 -15.30 2.01 10.26
C HIS A 25 -14.13 1.30 9.60
N GLU A 26 -13.04 2.03 9.41
CA GLU A 26 -11.80 1.52 8.86
C GLU A 26 -10.73 1.41 9.96
N ALA A 27 -9.84 0.44 9.83
CA ALA A 27 -8.68 0.28 10.70
C ALA A 27 -7.39 0.46 9.90
N GLY A 28 -6.37 1.05 10.51
CA GLY A 28 -5.08 1.22 9.89
C GLY A 28 -3.98 1.49 10.89
N ILE A 29 -2.76 1.24 10.46
CA ILE A 29 -1.52 1.47 11.20
C ILE A 29 -0.64 2.38 10.34
N ILE A 30 -0.06 3.39 10.99
CA ILE A 30 1.05 4.17 10.46
C ILE A 30 2.29 3.70 11.19
N THR A 31 3.34 3.35 10.45
CA THR A 31 4.62 2.90 11.03
C THR A 31 5.80 3.52 10.29
N GLU A 32 6.89 3.71 11.03
CA GLU A 32 8.21 4.08 10.52
C GLU A 32 9.23 2.93 10.72
N ASP A 33 8.74 1.75 11.12
CA ASP A 33 9.56 0.55 11.32
C ASP A 33 10.12 0.04 9.99
N GLN A 34 11.42 0.24 9.81
CA GLN A 34 12.17 -0.16 8.62
C GLN A 34 12.18 -1.68 8.39
N HIS A 35 11.97 -2.49 9.43
CA HIS A 35 11.85 -3.95 9.29
C HIS A 35 10.54 -4.37 8.62
N LEU A 36 9.52 -3.51 8.63
CA LEU A 36 8.25 -3.72 7.94
C LEU A 36 8.22 -3.00 6.58
N ILE A 37 8.83 -1.82 6.49
CA ILE A 37 8.79 -0.99 5.29
C ILE A 37 9.59 -1.63 4.14
N ARG A 38 10.81 -2.13 4.40
CA ARG A 38 11.65 -2.70 3.34
C ARG A 38 11.00 -3.91 2.64
N PRO A 39 10.52 -4.95 3.37
CA PRO A 39 9.83 -6.07 2.72
C PRO A 39 8.57 -5.65 1.96
N ALA A 40 7.86 -4.62 2.43
CA ALA A 40 6.70 -4.08 1.75
C ALA A 40 7.04 -3.42 0.41
N ILE A 41 8.17 -2.70 0.34
CA ILE A 41 8.70 -2.13 -0.91
C ILE A 41 9.08 -3.25 -1.89
N ASP A 42 9.83 -4.26 -1.42
CA ASP A 42 10.25 -5.39 -2.26
C ASP A 42 9.03 -6.12 -2.85
N TYR A 43 8.01 -6.36 -2.02
CA TYR A 43 6.76 -6.97 -2.45
C TYR A 43 5.99 -6.10 -3.45
N PHE A 44 5.99 -4.77 -3.27
CA PHE A 44 5.39 -3.85 -4.24
C PHE A 44 6.05 -3.95 -5.61
N PHE A 45 7.39 -3.96 -5.68
CA PHE A 45 8.09 -4.10 -6.96
C PHE A 45 7.88 -5.47 -7.60
N GLN A 46 7.80 -6.53 -6.81
CA GLN A 46 7.42 -7.85 -7.32
C GLN A 46 6.03 -7.81 -7.98
N LEU A 47 5.03 -7.22 -7.31
CA LEU A 47 3.69 -7.08 -7.87
C LEU A 47 3.67 -6.22 -9.14
N TYR A 48 4.45 -5.13 -9.16
CA TYR A 48 4.57 -4.25 -10.33
C TYR A 48 5.17 -4.99 -11.53
N ASP A 49 6.26 -5.74 -11.30
CA ASP A 49 6.89 -6.55 -12.33
C ASP A 49 5.95 -7.63 -12.86
N ASP A 50 5.20 -8.30 -11.97
CA ASP A 50 4.23 -9.32 -12.35
C ASP A 50 3.04 -8.72 -13.12
N ALA A 51 2.57 -7.54 -12.72
CA ALA A 51 1.55 -6.79 -13.45
C ALA A 51 2.03 -6.29 -14.81
N GLY A 52 3.32 -5.95 -14.96
CA GLY A 52 3.92 -5.59 -16.24
C GLY A 52 4.14 -6.79 -17.18
N LYS A 53 4.34 -7.99 -16.62
CA LYS A 53 4.45 -9.26 -17.38
C LYS A 53 3.11 -9.84 -17.78
N GLN A 54 2.06 -9.60 -17.00
CA GLN A 54 0.68 -9.77 -17.45
C GLN A 54 0.39 -8.62 -18.40
N SER A 55 0.43 -8.83 -19.72
CA SER A 55 0.02 -7.81 -20.69
C SER A 55 -1.45 -7.44 -20.48
N VAL A 56 -1.72 -6.55 -19.53
CA VAL A 56 -2.97 -5.83 -19.44
C VAL A 56 -2.89 -4.80 -20.56
N MET A 57 -3.61 -5.09 -21.64
CA MET A 57 -4.03 -4.07 -22.58
C MET A 57 -4.90 -3.09 -21.77
N VAL A 58 -4.30 -1.99 -21.34
CA VAL A 58 -4.98 -0.82 -20.76
C VAL A 58 -5.26 0.17 -21.88
#